data_AF-A0A936L3F7-F1
#
_entry.id   AF-A0A936L3F7-F1
#
_cell.length_a   1.000
_cell.length_b   1.000
_cell.length_c   1.000
_cell.angle_alpha   90.00
_cell.angle_beta   90.00
_cell.angle_gamma   90.00
#
_symmetry.space_group_name_H-M   'P 1'
#
loop_
_entity.id
_entity.type
_entity.pdbx_description
1 polymer ?
#
loop_
_entity_poly.entity_id
_entity_poly.type
_entity_poly.pdbx_seq_one_letter_code
_entity_poly.pdbx_strand_id
1 'polypeptide(L)'
;MSSLQSLTDDQGNALSPVLGSDVKNYLIDIDGTICDDVPNEEPERMVTCAPYPDALEIINKWYDEGHIITFFSSRTEAHRTITETWLNQHGFKYHGILLCKPRGGNYHWIDNHLVKATRFKGKFTDLVKATAEIEVFKS
;
A
#
# COMPACT_ATOMS: atom_id res chain seq x y z
N MET A 1 -14.34 -10.16 4.21
CA MET A 1 -13.22 -10.60 3.35
C MET A 1 -13.68 -10.47 1.90
N SER A 2 -12.96 -9.67 1.10
CA SER A 2 -13.19 -9.63 -0.35
C SER A 2 -12.79 -10.97 -0.97
N SER A 3 -13.74 -11.65 -1.63
CA SER A 3 -13.48 -12.89 -2.34
C SER A 3 -12.88 -12.61 -3.72
N LEU A 4 -11.78 -13.28 -4.04
CA LEU A 4 -11.22 -13.31 -5.39
C LEU A 4 -12.23 -13.92 -6.37
N GLN A 5 -12.34 -13.32 -7.56
CA GLN A 5 -13.22 -13.76 -8.65
C GLN A 5 -12.39 -14.50 -9.70
N SER A 6 -12.78 -15.74 -10.00
CA SER A 6 -12.18 -16.52 -11.08
C SER A 6 -12.51 -15.90 -12.44
N LEU A 7 -11.55 -15.94 -13.36
CA LEU A 7 -11.68 -15.46 -14.73
C LEU A 7 -11.18 -16.52 -15.70
N THR A 8 -11.70 -16.48 -16.92
CA THR A 8 -11.20 -17.28 -18.06
C THR A 8 -11.01 -16.38 -19.27
N ASP A 9 -10.09 -16.75 -20.15
CA ASP A 9 -9.95 -16.11 -21.46
C ASP A 9 -11.00 -16.60 -22.47
N ASP A 10 -10.98 -16.06 -23.68
CA ASP A 10 -11.89 -16.42 -24.77
C ASP A 10 -11.75 -17.89 -25.24
N GLN A 11 -10.68 -18.58 -24.85
CA GLN A 11 -10.41 -19.99 -25.15
C GLN A 11 -10.79 -20.92 -23.99
N GLY A 12 -11.28 -20.37 -22.87
CA GLY A 12 -11.65 -21.11 -21.67
C GLY A 12 -10.48 -21.45 -20.74
N ASN A 13 -9.28 -20.91 -20.98
CA ASN A 13 -8.16 -21.07 -20.05
C ASN A 13 -8.35 -20.18 -18.83
N ALA A 14 -7.99 -20.68 -17.64
CA ALA A 14 -8.06 -19.90 -16.41
C ALA A 14 -7.05 -18.73 -16.42
N LEU A 15 -7.52 -17.55 -16.05
CA LEU A 15 -6.70 -16.35 -15.83
C LEU A 15 -6.46 -16.12 -14.34
N SER A 16 -5.48 -15.27 -14.01
CA SER A 16 -5.28 -14.79 -12.65
C SER A 16 -6.57 -14.17 -12.10
N PRO A 17 -7.00 -14.54 -10.88
CA PRO A 17 -8.23 -14.02 -10.33
C PRO A 17 -8.09 -12.53 -10.00
N VAL A 18 -9.23 -11.84 -9.95
CA VAL A 18 -9.29 -10.40 -9.68
C VAL A 18 -10.15 -10.11 -8.46
N LEU A 19 -10.02 -8.89 -7.93
CA LEU A 19 -10.95 -8.37 -6.93
C LEU A 19 -12.22 -7.84 -7.61
N GLY A 20 -13.32 -7.76 -6.85
CA GLY A 20 -14.51 -7.04 -7.28
C GLY A 20 -14.21 -5.59 -7.64
N SER A 21 -15.00 -4.99 -8.53
CA SER A 21 -14.76 -3.65 -9.07
C SER A 21 -14.88 -2.53 -8.02
N ASP A 22 -15.55 -2.81 -6.91
CA ASP A 22 -15.72 -1.95 -5.73
C ASP A 22 -14.60 -2.11 -4.71
N VAL A 23 -13.78 -3.16 -4.81
CA VAL A 23 -12.69 -3.44 -3.87
C VAL A 23 -11.35 -3.00 -4.44
N LYS A 24 -10.56 -2.29 -3.63
CA LYS A 24 -9.19 -1.91 -3.96
C LYS A 24 -8.18 -2.73 -3.14
N ASN A 25 -7.03 -2.99 -3.75
CA ASN A 25 -5.86 -3.51 -3.07
C ASN A 25 -4.83 -2.39 -2.92
N TYR A 26 -4.65 -1.90 -1.69
CA TYR A 26 -3.73 -0.81 -1.40
C TYR A 26 -2.38 -1.37 -0.96
N LEU A 27 -1.32 -0.91 -1.63
CA LEU A 27 0.07 -1.04 -1.18
C LEU A 27 0.53 0.31 -0.66
N ILE A 28 0.67 0.42 0.66
CA ILE A 28 0.89 1.70 1.35
C ILE A 28 2.28 1.71 1.95
N ASP A 29 3.07 2.71 1.59
CA ASP A 29 4.39 2.95 2.17
C ASP A 29 4.28 3.37 3.64
N ILE A 30 5.35 3.19 4.43
CA ILE A 30 5.34 3.49 5.87
C ILE A 30 6.03 4.83 6.14
N ASP A 31 7.35 4.83 6.04
CA ASP A 31 8.20 5.97 6.40
C ASP A 31 7.98 7.14 5.43
N GLY A 32 7.69 8.33 5.96
CA GLY A 32 7.34 9.51 5.16
C GLY A 32 5.92 9.47 4.56
N THR A 33 5.14 8.43 4.85
CA THR A 33 3.77 8.26 4.37
C THR A 33 2.78 8.20 5.54
N ILE A 34 2.87 7.24 6.45
CA ILE A 34 1.95 7.14 7.61
C ILE A 34 2.57 7.62 8.93
N CYS A 35 3.85 7.99 8.88
CA CYS A 35 4.62 8.62 9.94
C CYS A 35 5.73 9.44 9.30
N ASP A 36 6.56 10.09 10.13
CA ASP A 36 7.76 10.77 9.67
C ASP A 36 8.68 9.85 8.84
N ASP A 37 9.52 10.45 8.00
CA ASP A 37 10.53 9.73 7.23
C ASP A 37 11.65 9.25 8.15
N VAL A 38 11.72 7.93 8.37
CA VAL A 38 12.69 7.27 9.23
C VAL A 38 13.55 6.34 8.38
N PRO A 39 14.87 6.59 8.26
CA PRO A 39 15.76 5.73 7.50
C PRO A 39 16.01 4.40 8.22
N ASN A 40 16.37 3.37 7.45
CA ASN A 40 16.72 2.06 7.98
C ASN A 40 17.90 2.09 8.96
N GLU A 41 18.75 3.10 8.83
CA GLU A 41 19.93 3.32 9.65
C GLU A 41 19.61 3.86 11.06
N GLU A 42 18.36 4.25 11.33
CA GLU A 42 17.90 4.80 12.63
C GLU A 42 16.70 4.02 13.20
N PRO A 43 16.84 2.71 13.50
CA PRO A 43 15.73 1.85 13.93
C PRO A 43 15.08 2.29 15.26
N GLU A 44 15.81 2.98 16.13
CA GLU A 44 15.27 3.53 17.38
C GLU A 44 14.17 4.56 17.15
N ARG A 45 14.23 5.31 16.04
CA ARG A 45 13.18 6.26 15.66
C ARG A 45 11.93 5.54 15.16
N MET A 46 12.05 4.34 14.61
CA MET A 46 10.90 3.54 14.17
C MET A 46 10.00 3.11 15.34
N VAL A 47 10.53 3.06 16.58
CA VAL A 47 9.74 2.77 17.78
C VAL A 47 8.96 3.99 18.26
N THR A 48 9.56 5.17 18.12
CA THR A 48 9.13 6.39 18.83
C THR A 48 8.42 7.41 17.95
N CYS A 49 8.51 7.27 16.62
CA CYS A 49 7.79 8.15 15.71
C CYS A 49 6.27 8.05 15.92
N ALA A 50 5.59 9.19 15.82
CA ALA A 50 4.14 9.23 15.92
C ALA A 50 3.50 8.93 14.55
N PRO A 51 2.36 8.22 14.51
CA PRO A 51 1.59 8.09 13.29
C PRO A 51 0.96 9.42 12.91
N TYR A 52 0.75 9.64 11.62
CA TYR A 52 -0.14 10.70 11.16
C TYR A 52 -1.60 10.32 11.46
N PRO A 53 -2.35 11.13 12.24
CA PRO A 53 -3.70 10.77 12.67
C PRO A 53 -4.69 10.59 11.50
N ASP A 54 -4.54 11.39 10.45
CA ASP A 54 -5.38 11.33 9.25
C ASP A 54 -5.11 10.06 8.42
N ALA A 55 -3.86 9.61 8.34
CA ALA A 55 -3.49 8.33 7.73
C ALA A 55 -4.16 7.16 8.48
N LEU A 56 -4.09 7.15 9.81
CA LEU A 56 -4.70 6.13 10.64
C LEU A 56 -6.22 6.07 10.42
N GLU A 57 -6.90 7.22 10.44
CA GLU A 57 -8.35 7.31 10.21
C GLU A 57 -8.74 6.77 8.84
N ILE A 58 -8.10 7.26 7.77
CA ILE A 58 -8.48 6.92 6.39
C ILE A 58 -8.15 5.47 6.04
N ILE A 59 -7.00 4.94 6.49
CA ILE A 59 -6.62 3.56 6.22
C ILE A 59 -7.57 2.60 6.94
N ASN A 60 -7.92 2.89 8.20
CA ASN A 60 -8.88 2.09 8.94
C ASN A 60 -10.29 2.17 8.34
N LYS A 61 -10.72 3.34 7.83
CA LYS A 61 -11.95 3.49 7.03
C LYS A 61 -11.93 2.56 5.81
N TRP A 62 -10.86 2.58 5.01
CA TRP A 62 -10.73 1.69 3.84
C TRP A 62 -10.77 0.21 4.22
N TYR A 63 -10.12 -0.17 5.31
CA TYR A 63 -10.18 -1.53 5.84
C TYR A 63 -11.63 -1.92 6.18
N ASP A 64 -12.34 -1.06 6.91
CA ASP A 64 -13.73 -1.31 7.34
C ASP A 64 -14.72 -1.32 6.15
N GLU A 65 -14.42 -0.58 5.08
CA GLU A 65 -15.12 -0.63 3.78
C GLU A 65 -14.82 -1.92 2.98
N GLY A 66 -13.94 -2.80 3.48
CA GLY A 66 -13.64 -4.11 2.90
C GLY A 66 -12.50 -4.09 1.87
N HIS A 67 -11.76 -2.99 1.77
CA HIS A 67 -10.55 -2.94 0.94
C HIS A 67 -9.39 -3.74 1.56
N ILE A 68 -8.47 -4.19 0.71
CA ILE A 68 -7.28 -4.90 1.15
C ILE A 68 -6.18 -3.88 1.42
N ILE A 69 -5.58 -3.97 2.60
CA ILE A 69 -4.54 -3.05 3.07
C ILE A 69 -3.26 -3.86 3.28
N THR A 70 -2.23 -3.56 2.50
CA THR A 70 -0.90 -4.15 2.65
C THR A 70 0.13 -3.04 2.81
N PHE A 71 0.85 -3.02 3.92
CA PHE A 71 1.97 -2.09 4.05
C PHE A 71 3.16 -2.58 3.23
N PHE A 72 3.76 -1.70 2.44
CA PHE A 72 4.84 -2.01 1.51
C PHE A 72 6.00 -1.05 1.70
N SER A 73 7.01 -1.46 2.48
CA SER A 73 8.09 -0.59 2.95
C SER A 73 9.48 -1.08 2.53
N SER A 74 10.42 -0.13 2.42
CA SER A 74 11.83 -0.41 2.18
C SER A 74 12.61 -0.79 3.44
N ARG A 75 11.94 -0.79 4.60
CA ARG A 75 12.43 -1.48 5.80
C ARG A 75 12.80 -2.92 5.46
N THR A 76 13.91 -3.39 6.03
CA THR A 76 14.40 -4.76 5.79
C THR A 76 13.66 -5.76 6.69
N GLU A 77 13.79 -7.04 6.39
CA GLU A 77 13.25 -8.11 7.26
C GLU A 77 13.77 -8.05 8.70
N ALA A 78 14.97 -7.51 8.93
CA ALA A 78 15.49 -7.29 10.28
C ALA A 78 14.61 -6.33 11.11
N HIS A 79 13.84 -5.46 10.44
CA HIS A 79 12.92 -4.50 11.05
C HIS A 79 11.46 -4.99 11.06
N ARG A 80 11.18 -6.26 10.76
CA ARG A 80 9.81 -6.78 10.74
C ARG A 80 9.11 -6.64 12.09
N THR A 81 9.73 -7.19 13.15
CA THR A 81 9.12 -7.22 14.48
C THR A 81 8.81 -5.82 15.02
N ILE A 82 9.75 -4.88 14.87
CA ILE A 82 9.55 -3.49 15.29
C ILE A 82 8.43 -2.81 14.49
N THR A 83 8.35 -3.07 13.19
CA THR A 83 7.31 -2.51 12.32
C THR A 83 5.92 -3.05 12.67
N GLU A 84 5.79 -4.37 12.81
CA GLU A 84 4.52 -5.00 13.22
C GLU A 84 4.08 -4.55 14.61
N THR A 85 5.02 -4.45 15.56
CA THR A 85 4.72 -3.94 16.91
C THR A 85 4.19 -2.51 16.86
N TRP A 86 4.87 -1.63 16.11
CA TRP A 86 4.47 -0.23 15.97
C TRP A 86 3.09 -0.10 15.32
N LEU A 87 2.83 -0.81 14.21
CA LEU A 87 1.52 -0.78 13.53
C LEU A 87 0.38 -1.23 14.45
N ASN A 88 0.59 -2.32 15.19
CA ASN A 88 -0.40 -2.85 16.13
C ASN A 88 -0.62 -1.91 17.32
N GLN A 89 0.46 -1.36 17.88
CA GLN A 89 0.40 -0.41 19.00
C GLN A 89 -0.40 0.85 18.63
N HIS A 90 -0.26 1.34 17.41
CA HIS A 90 -0.97 2.51 16.91
C HIS A 90 -2.34 2.22 16.30
N GLY A 91 -2.75 0.94 16.26
CA GLY A 91 -4.10 0.55 15.88
C GLY A 91 -4.39 0.57 14.37
N PHE A 92 -3.37 0.43 13.52
CA PHE A 92 -3.59 0.25 12.09
C PHE A 92 -4.22 -1.12 11.82
N LYS A 93 -5.31 -1.14 11.06
CA LYS A 93 -5.93 -2.38 10.55
C LYS A 93 -5.33 -2.71 9.18
N TYR A 94 -4.75 -3.90 9.04
CA TYR A 94 -4.12 -4.32 7.79
C TYR A 94 -4.24 -5.84 7.57
N HIS A 95 -3.98 -6.26 6.34
CA HIS A 95 -4.04 -7.66 5.91
C HIS A 95 -2.65 -8.27 5.70
N GLY A 96 -1.64 -7.46 5.38
CA GLY A 96 -0.27 -7.94 5.19
C GLY A 96 0.80 -6.85 5.25
N ILE A 97 2.05 -7.28 5.31
CA ILE A 97 3.24 -6.42 5.22
C ILE A 97 4.26 -7.07 4.29
N LEU A 98 4.65 -6.31 3.27
CA LEU A 98 5.74 -6.62 2.35
C LEU A 98 6.92 -5.69 2.64
N LEU A 99 8.03 -6.27 3.06
CA LEU A 99 9.27 -5.56 3.37
C LEU A 99 10.28 -5.74 2.23
N CYS A 100 11.45 -5.10 2.36
CA CYS A 100 12.52 -5.13 1.38
C CYS A 100 12.14 -4.55 0.00
N LYS A 101 11.19 -3.61 -0.03
CA LYS A 101 10.95 -2.76 -1.21
C LYS A 101 12.27 -2.09 -1.63
N PRO A 102 12.62 -2.04 -2.92
CA PRO A 102 13.82 -1.35 -3.38
C PRO A 102 13.88 0.11 -2.90
N ARG A 103 15.03 0.53 -2.37
CA ARG A 103 15.27 1.90 -1.89
C ARG A 103 15.56 2.84 -3.06
N GLY A 104 15.31 4.15 -2.88
CA GLY A 104 15.73 5.19 -3.82
C GLY A 104 14.61 5.89 -4.60
N GLY A 105 13.34 5.49 -4.42
CA GLY A 105 12.22 6.13 -5.12
C GLY A 105 12.24 5.91 -6.63
N ASN A 106 11.64 6.85 -7.38
CA ASN A 106 11.53 6.83 -8.84
C ASN A 106 11.05 5.47 -9.41
N TYR A 107 9.95 4.97 -8.86
CA TYR A 107 9.40 3.66 -9.22
C TYR A 107 8.59 3.74 -10.52
N HIS A 108 8.81 2.75 -11.39
CA HIS A 108 7.93 2.46 -12.53
C HIS A 108 7.37 1.05 -12.31
N TRP A 109 6.07 0.94 -11.99
CA TRP A 109 5.42 -0.34 -11.79
C TRP A 109 4.74 -0.78 -13.08
N ILE A 110 5.23 -1.89 -13.64
CA ILE A 110 4.68 -2.54 -14.83
C ILE A 110 3.95 -3.81 -14.39
N ASP A 111 2.69 -3.93 -14.78
CA ASP A 111 1.84 -5.07 -14.44
C ASP A 111 0.84 -5.32 -15.59
N ASN A 112 0.43 -6.57 -15.80
CA ASN A 112 -0.61 -6.91 -16.78
C ASN A 112 -2.02 -6.62 -16.23
N HIS A 113 -2.16 -6.39 -14.92
CA HIS A 113 -3.36 -5.86 -14.29
C HIS A 113 -3.30 -4.32 -14.17
N LEU A 114 -4.47 -3.69 -14.02
CA LEU A 114 -4.56 -2.24 -13.83
C LEU A 114 -3.92 -1.81 -12.49
N VAL A 115 -2.81 -1.09 -12.58
CA VAL A 115 -2.17 -0.43 -11.43
C VAL A 115 -2.51 1.05 -11.43
N LYS A 116 -2.77 1.60 -10.24
CA LYS A 116 -2.99 3.04 -10.03
C LYS A 116 -1.90 3.58 -9.11
N ALA A 117 -1.20 4.61 -9.56
CA ALA A 117 -0.21 5.31 -8.75
C ALA A 117 -0.86 6.51 -8.04
N THR A 118 -0.66 6.62 -6.73
CA THR A 118 -1.03 7.81 -5.95
C THR A 118 0.20 8.29 -5.19
N ARG A 119 0.56 9.56 -5.35
CA ARG A 119 1.67 10.17 -4.61
C ARG A 119 1.14 10.92 -3.39
N PHE A 120 1.56 10.48 -2.20
CA PHE A 120 1.31 11.22 -0.97
C PHE A 120 2.06 12.56 -0.97
N LYS A 121 1.41 13.62 -0.47
CA LYS A 121 1.96 14.98 -0.38
C LYS A 121 1.72 15.62 1.01
N GLY A 122 1.70 14.81 2.07
CA GLY A 122 1.65 15.29 3.45
C GLY A 122 0.27 15.37 4.10
N LYS A 123 -0.81 14.97 3.39
CA LYS A 123 -2.16 14.89 3.98
C LYS A 123 -2.97 13.74 3.39
N PHE A 124 -3.56 12.93 4.25
CA PHE A 124 -4.56 11.94 3.85
C PHE A 124 -5.92 12.63 3.76
N THR A 125 -6.56 12.47 2.61
CA THR A 125 -7.92 12.95 2.33
C THR A 125 -8.65 11.89 1.50
N ASP A 126 -9.95 12.05 1.29
CA ASP A 126 -10.65 11.21 0.32
C ASP A 126 -10.01 11.35 -1.08
N LEU A 127 -9.84 10.22 -1.76
CA LEU A 127 -9.24 10.19 -3.09
C LEU A 127 -10.15 10.90 -4.11
N VAL A 128 -9.57 11.80 -4.89
CA VAL A 128 -10.24 12.50 -6.00
C VAL A 128 -9.73 12.00 -7.34
N LYS A 129 -10.56 12.09 -8.38
CA LYS A 129 -10.17 11.76 -9.76
C LYS A 129 -9.48 12.96 -10.39
N ALA A 130 -8.33 12.73 -11.04
CA ALA A 130 -7.58 13.73 -11.78
C ALA A 130 -6.91 13.10 -13.02
N THR A 131 -6.68 13.91 -14.06
CA THR A 131 -5.90 13.51 -15.24
C THR A 131 -4.45 13.93 -15.06
N ALA A 132 -3.51 13.03 -15.39
CA ALA A 132 -2.09 13.31 -15.38
C ALA A 132 -1.43 12.67 -16.63
N GLU A 133 -0.38 13.31 -17.14
CA GLU A 133 0.46 12.71 -18.17
C GLU A 133 1.30 11.59 -17.55
N ILE A 134 1.35 10.44 -18.22
CA ILE A 134 2.08 9.24 -17.80
C ILE A 134 2.75 8.61 -19.01
N GLU A 135 3.83 7.87 -18.76
CA GLU A 135 4.45 7.02 -19.77
C GLU A 135 3.64 5.72 -19.93
N VAL A 136 3.34 5.33 -21.17
CA VAL A 136 2.60 4.10 -21.50
C VAL A 136 3.26 3.38 -22.65
N PHE A 137 3.09 2.06 -22.71
CA PHE A 137 3.51 1.27 -23.87
C PHE A 137 2.64 1.61 -25.09
N LYS A 138 3.28 1.66 -26.26
CA LYS A 138 2.54 1.71 -27.53
C LYS A 138 1.91 0.34 -27.80
N SER A 139 0.60 0.33 -28.06
CA SER A 139 -0.16 -0.83 -28.51
C SER A 139 0.02 -1.10 -30.00
#